data_AF-A0A5C3DZV6-F1
#
_entry.id   AF-A0A5C3DZV6-F1
#
_cell.length_a   1.000
_cell.length_b   1.000
_cell.length_c   1.000
_cell.angle_alpha   90.00
_cell.angle_beta   90.00
_cell.angle_gamma   90.00
#
_symmetry.space_group_name_H-M   'P 1'
#
loop_
_entity.id
_entity.type
_entity.pdbx_description
1 polymer ?
#
loop_
_entity_poly.entity_id
_entity_poly.type
_entity_poly.pdbx_seq_one_letter_code
_entity_poly.pdbx_strand_id
1 'polypeptide(L)'
;MSKKVSQAGSSGSISSSFLGLKAELERSKASVSPSSSKRKLDDFEERKPKKLSSSFLTSISSKPAKPNKPPLSHTPSSKGKKSTSAESTNEPTSSQLDSIRANLERKARIYSQLQAGKYAGISSDQLKEGSIDWDRKLAEAQNRNSPHHFDEEDVTSSAGVEGDPEIEYVDEFGRTRKAPLSEIPRDLLPVEYGGDKQVEEVEGENNAIYGPSTSFPVYDPTAHRRERAEREEKKKHFNLGFENRYRGAAFYKFAEGEDERRTQMGQLKQLRDETVAQREARSLGEERERDERRR
;
A
#
# COMPACT_ATOMS: atom_id res chain seq x y z
N MET A 1 6.70 56.65 -59.59
CA MET A 1 7.04 56.53 -58.15
C MET A 1 5.82 56.97 -57.34
N SER A 2 4.99 56.04 -56.88
CA SER A 2 3.80 56.34 -56.07
C SER A 2 3.83 55.47 -54.82
N LYS A 3 4.28 56.06 -53.70
CA LYS A 3 4.27 55.42 -52.39
C LYS A 3 2.90 55.64 -51.74
N LYS A 4 2.21 54.54 -51.43
CA LYS A 4 0.99 54.52 -50.63
C LYS A 4 1.31 54.97 -49.19
N VAL A 5 0.51 55.90 -48.69
CA VAL A 5 0.47 56.35 -47.29
C VAL A 5 -0.24 55.28 -46.46
N SER A 6 0.44 54.78 -45.43
CA SER A 6 -0.13 53.90 -44.40
C SER A 6 -0.95 54.72 -43.41
N GLN A 7 -2.24 54.42 -43.27
CA GLN A 7 -3.07 54.96 -42.18
C GLN A 7 -2.69 54.30 -40.85
N ALA A 8 -2.44 55.14 -39.85
CA ALA A 8 -2.27 54.75 -38.46
C ALA A 8 -3.63 54.32 -37.88
N GLY A 9 -3.68 53.11 -37.31
CA GLY A 9 -4.83 52.59 -36.58
C GLY A 9 -5.05 53.33 -35.28
N SER A 10 -6.23 53.94 -35.18
CA SER A 10 -6.81 54.59 -34.01
C SER A 10 -6.84 53.68 -32.78
N SER A 11 -6.43 54.25 -31.64
CA SER A 11 -6.67 53.83 -30.26
C SER A 11 -8.08 53.25 -30.02
N GLY A 12 -8.15 51.99 -29.61
CA GLY A 12 -9.33 51.37 -29.02
C GLY A 12 -9.00 50.86 -27.62
N SER A 13 -9.29 51.68 -26.62
CA SER A 13 -9.26 51.30 -25.19
C SER A 13 -10.23 50.14 -24.97
N ILE A 14 -9.71 48.93 -24.72
CA ILE A 14 -10.52 47.75 -24.37
C ILE A 14 -10.84 47.84 -22.87
N SER A 15 -11.71 48.78 -22.50
CA SER A 15 -12.33 48.80 -21.18
C SER A 15 -13.41 47.71 -21.14
N SER A 16 -12.97 46.47 -20.93
CA SER A 16 -13.86 45.30 -20.78
C SER A 16 -14.55 45.37 -19.43
N SER A 17 -15.72 46.02 -19.43
CA SER A 17 -16.56 46.14 -18.24
C SER A 17 -17.03 44.75 -17.78
N PHE A 18 -16.89 44.45 -16.49
CA PHE A 18 -17.21 43.18 -15.82
C PHE A 18 -18.61 42.61 -16.16
N LEU A 19 -19.56 43.48 -16.52
CA LEU A 19 -20.89 43.09 -16.99
C LEU A 19 -20.86 42.34 -18.34
N GLY A 20 -19.97 42.70 -19.27
CA GLY A 20 -19.83 42.04 -20.57
C GLY A 20 -19.33 40.60 -20.44
N LEU A 21 -18.33 40.38 -19.58
CA LEU A 21 -17.83 39.04 -19.26
C LEU A 21 -18.89 38.16 -18.61
N LYS A 22 -19.73 38.74 -17.74
CA LYS A 22 -20.84 38.00 -17.11
C LYS A 22 -21.89 37.57 -18.13
N ALA A 23 -22.24 38.45 -19.08
CA ALA A 23 -23.18 38.13 -20.14
C ALA A 23 -22.64 37.03 -21.09
N GLU A 24 -21.34 37.06 -21.39
CA GLU A 24 -20.69 36.04 -22.23
C GLU A 24 -20.62 34.66 -21.52
N LEU A 25 -20.41 34.66 -20.20
CA LEU A 25 -20.41 33.44 -19.38
C LEU A 25 -21.81 32.83 -19.22
N GLU A 26 -22.86 33.65 -19.09
CA GLU A 26 -24.24 33.12 -19.10
C GLU A 26 -24.64 32.58 -20.47
N ARG A 27 -24.19 33.22 -21.55
CA ARG A 27 -24.49 32.76 -22.92
C ARG A 27 -23.82 31.43 -23.27
N SER A 28 -22.60 31.21 -22.78
CA SER A 28 -21.90 29.92 -22.92
C SER A 28 -22.49 28.80 -22.05
N LYS A 29 -23.08 29.13 -20.89
CA LYS A 29 -23.84 28.16 -20.08
C LYS A 29 -25.16 27.75 -20.71
N ALA A 30 -25.83 28.63 -21.43
CA ALA A 30 -27.11 28.34 -22.09
C ALA A 30 -26.98 27.46 -23.34
N SER A 31 -25.80 27.38 -23.97
CA SER A 31 -25.58 26.55 -25.18
C SER A 31 -25.19 25.10 -24.90
N VAL A 32 -25.07 24.69 -23.62
CA VAL A 32 -24.75 23.31 -23.24
C VAL A 32 -26.01 22.60 -22.76
N SER A 33 -26.79 22.09 -23.70
CA SER A 33 -27.89 21.17 -23.44
C SER A 33 -27.35 19.80 -23.01
N PRO A 34 -27.88 19.15 -21.95
CA PRO A 34 -27.51 17.79 -21.58
C PRO A 34 -28.26 16.80 -22.46
N SER A 35 -27.54 16.02 -23.28
CA SER A 35 -28.11 14.89 -24.00
C SER A 35 -28.36 13.72 -23.05
N SER A 36 -29.61 13.29 -23.04
CA SER A 36 -30.16 12.17 -22.27
C SER A 36 -29.54 10.83 -22.66
N SER A 37 -29.07 10.05 -21.69
CA SER A 37 -28.92 8.60 -21.84
C SER A 37 -29.59 7.89 -20.67
N LYS A 38 -30.77 7.33 -20.98
CA LYS A 38 -31.54 6.40 -20.15
C LYS A 38 -30.71 5.13 -19.89
N ARG A 39 -30.47 4.78 -18.62
CA ARG A 39 -30.18 3.41 -18.20
C ARG A 39 -31.01 3.07 -16.95
N LYS A 40 -31.49 1.83 -16.96
CA LYS A 40 -32.59 1.25 -16.18
C LYS A 40 -32.27 1.19 -14.67
N LEU A 41 -33.30 1.43 -13.86
CA LEU A 41 -33.37 1.07 -12.45
C LEU A 41 -33.67 -0.44 -12.37
N ASP A 42 -32.85 -1.19 -11.64
CA ASP A 42 -33.26 -2.45 -11.01
C ASP A 42 -32.87 -2.37 -9.53
N ASP A 43 -33.91 -2.36 -8.70
CA ASP A 43 -34.10 -3.15 -7.48
C ASP A 43 -32.89 -3.48 -6.60
N PHE A 44 -32.84 -2.91 -5.38
CA PHE A 44 -32.34 -3.60 -4.19
C PHE A 44 -32.80 -2.90 -2.90
N GLU A 45 -33.83 -3.52 -2.32
CA GLU A 45 -34.25 -3.62 -0.91
C GLU A 45 -33.35 -3.09 0.22
N GLU A 46 -34.05 -2.55 1.22
CA GLU A 46 -33.66 -2.12 2.56
C GLU A 46 -32.55 -2.93 3.25
N ARG A 47 -31.58 -2.21 3.84
CA ARG A 47 -30.70 -2.77 4.88
C ARG A 47 -30.73 -1.91 6.16
N LYS A 48 -31.39 -2.46 7.18
CA LYS A 48 -31.39 -1.98 8.57
C LYS A 48 -29.99 -2.08 9.20
N PRO A 49 -29.59 -1.16 10.11
CA PRO A 49 -28.28 -1.22 10.77
C PRO A 49 -28.28 -2.21 11.94
N LYS A 50 -27.35 -3.17 11.94
CA LYS A 50 -27.06 -4.03 13.10
C LYS A 50 -25.88 -3.45 13.90
N LYS A 51 -26.10 -3.37 15.20
CA LYS A 51 -25.20 -2.84 16.24
C LYS A 51 -23.97 -3.73 16.39
N LEU A 52 -22.80 -3.10 16.52
CA LEU A 52 -21.51 -3.73 16.81
C LEU A 52 -21.47 -4.20 18.28
N SER A 53 -21.09 -5.45 18.53
CA SER A 53 -20.71 -5.91 19.88
C SER A 53 -19.22 -5.67 20.10
N SER A 54 -18.91 -4.93 21.16
CA SER A 54 -17.58 -4.64 21.66
C SER A 54 -17.10 -5.77 22.58
N SER A 55 -16.19 -6.62 22.09
CA SER A 55 -15.55 -7.66 22.90
C SER A 55 -14.06 -7.87 22.55
N PHE A 56 -13.36 -6.82 22.12
CA PHE A 56 -11.93 -6.89 21.77
C PHE A 56 -11.04 -5.93 22.55
N LEU A 57 -11.40 -5.59 23.79
CA LEU A 57 -10.53 -4.83 24.69
C LEU A 57 -10.48 -5.48 26.07
N THR A 58 -9.55 -6.42 26.24
CA THR A 58 -9.01 -6.80 27.55
C THR A 58 -7.49 -6.79 27.49
N SER A 59 -6.92 -5.74 28.08
CA SER A 59 -5.53 -5.63 28.49
C SER A 59 -5.24 -6.62 29.62
N ILE A 60 -4.21 -7.46 29.49
CA ILE A 60 -3.59 -8.12 30.65
C ILE A 60 -2.07 -8.18 30.44
N SER A 61 -1.38 -7.21 31.04
CA SER A 61 -0.03 -7.42 31.54
C SER A 61 -0.12 -8.25 32.82
N SER A 62 0.58 -9.38 32.88
CA SER A 62 1.24 -9.90 34.10
C SER A 62 1.69 -11.35 33.87
N LYS A 63 2.95 -11.63 34.22
CA LYS A 63 3.43 -12.99 34.50
C LYS A 63 2.66 -13.54 35.71
N PRO A 64 2.43 -14.86 35.81
CA PRO A 64 3.20 -15.59 36.82
C PRO A 64 3.51 -17.07 36.53
N ALA A 65 4.63 -17.49 37.12
CA ALA A 65 4.98 -18.74 37.79
C ALA A 65 4.48 -20.13 37.32
N LYS A 66 5.45 -21.04 37.20
CA LYS A 66 5.37 -22.51 37.06
C LYS A 66 4.68 -23.19 38.26
N PRO A 67 4.13 -24.39 38.06
CA PRO A 67 4.34 -25.48 39.04
C PRO A 67 4.87 -26.79 38.42
N ASN A 68 5.56 -27.55 39.27
CA ASN A 68 6.39 -28.73 38.99
C ASN A 68 5.62 -30.07 38.96
N LYS A 69 6.27 -31.07 38.31
CA LYS A 69 6.28 -32.56 38.52
C LYS A 69 5.51 -33.43 37.50
N PRO A 70 5.88 -34.73 37.29
CA PRO A 70 7.16 -35.45 37.48
C PRO A 70 7.66 -36.18 36.18
N PRO A 71 8.87 -36.77 36.16
CA PRO A 71 9.40 -37.45 34.97
C PRO A 71 8.87 -38.87 34.84
N LEU A 72 8.34 -39.23 33.67
CA LEU A 72 8.04 -40.63 33.34
C LEU A 72 8.52 -40.95 31.92
N SER A 73 9.59 -41.73 31.91
CA SER A 73 10.12 -42.49 30.78
C SER A 73 9.03 -43.30 30.07
N HIS A 74 8.80 -43.05 28.79
CA HIS A 74 8.42 -44.08 27.83
C HIS A 74 8.85 -43.64 26.44
N THR A 75 9.94 -44.24 25.97
CA THR A 75 10.27 -44.36 24.56
C THR A 75 9.25 -45.31 23.90
N PRO A 76 8.52 -44.91 22.85
CA PRO A 76 8.12 -45.88 21.86
C PRO A 76 9.21 -45.94 20.80
N SER A 77 9.99 -47.01 20.80
CA SER A 77 10.79 -47.37 19.62
C SER A 77 9.83 -47.62 18.46
N SER A 78 9.62 -46.65 17.57
CA SER A 78 8.95 -46.92 16.30
C SER A 78 9.99 -47.50 15.34
N LYS A 79 10.01 -48.84 15.34
CA LYS A 79 10.58 -49.71 14.31
C LYS A 79 10.44 -49.07 12.92
N GLY A 80 11.54 -49.00 12.18
CA GLY A 80 11.55 -48.66 10.76
C GLY A 80 10.52 -49.50 10.01
N LYS A 81 9.53 -48.82 9.42
CA LYS A 81 8.54 -49.44 8.57
C LYS A 81 9.12 -49.48 7.16
N LYS A 82 9.75 -50.61 6.82
CA LYS A 82 9.99 -51.00 5.43
C LYS A 82 8.61 -51.11 4.76
N SER A 83 8.25 -50.16 3.91
CA SER A 83 7.08 -50.31 3.03
C SER A 83 7.46 -51.28 1.93
N THR A 84 6.99 -52.52 2.10
CA THR A 84 6.93 -53.54 1.06
C THR A 84 6.09 -53.02 -0.10
N SER A 85 6.62 -53.18 -1.31
CA SER A 85 5.91 -53.16 -2.59
C SER A 85 4.48 -53.68 -2.43
N ALA A 86 3.51 -52.78 -2.61
CA ALA A 86 2.11 -53.11 -2.76
C ALA A 86 1.61 -52.35 -4.00
N GLU A 87 1.40 -53.14 -5.05
CA GLU A 87 0.49 -52.97 -6.18
C GLU A 87 -0.16 -51.58 -6.34
N SER A 88 0.09 -50.99 -7.51
CA SER A 88 -0.51 -49.74 -7.99
C SER A 88 -2.03 -49.81 -8.05
N THR A 89 -2.70 -49.28 -7.04
CA THR A 89 -4.01 -48.66 -7.21
C THR A 89 -3.83 -47.16 -7.03
N ASN A 90 -4.12 -46.37 -8.06
CA ASN A 90 -4.00 -44.90 -8.08
C ASN A 90 -4.92 -44.16 -7.07
N GLU A 91 -5.51 -44.88 -6.12
CA GLU A 91 -6.44 -44.33 -5.15
C GLU A 91 -5.66 -43.81 -3.94
N PRO A 92 -5.77 -42.50 -3.63
CA PRO A 92 -5.13 -41.93 -2.46
C PRO A 92 -5.68 -42.58 -1.18
N THR A 93 -4.78 -42.81 -0.21
CA THR A 93 -5.17 -43.31 1.10
C THR A 93 -6.19 -42.37 1.77
N SER A 94 -7.06 -42.90 2.63
CA SER A 94 -8.10 -42.08 3.31
C SER A 94 -7.52 -40.88 4.06
N SER A 95 -6.35 -41.05 4.69
CA SER A 95 -5.62 -39.96 5.35
C SER A 95 -5.15 -38.87 4.39
N GLN A 96 -4.81 -39.22 3.14
CA GLN A 96 -4.48 -38.25 2.09
C GLN A 96 -5.74 -37.56 1.55
N LEU A 97 -6.87 -38.25 1.46
CA LEU A 97 -8.14 -37.64 1.07
C LEU A 97 -8.60 -36.56 2.05
N ASP A 98 -8.43 -36.81 3.35
CA ASP A 98 -8.82 -35.83 4.38
C ASP A 98 -7.89 -34.61 4.39
N SER A 99 -6.58 -34.78 4.14
CA SER A 99 -5.66 -33.65 3.99
C SER A 99 -5.94 -32.84 2.73
N ILE A 100 -6.30 -33.50 1.63
CA ILE A 100 -6.73 -32.86 0.38
C ILE A 100 -8.00 -32.04 0.62
N ARG A 101 -9.02 -32.61 1.28
CA ARG A 101 -10.26 -31.89 1.63
C ARG A 101 -9.99 -30.67 2.50
N ALA A 102 -9.18 -30.80 3.55
CA ALA A 102 -8.83 -29.69 4.42
C ALA A 102 -8.11 -28.55 3.68
N ASN A 103 -7.23 -28.89 2.74
CA ASN A 103 -6.55 -27.91 1.89
C ASN A 103 -7.50 -27.23 0.91
N LEU A 104 -8.44 -27.97 0.32
CA LEU A 104 -9.47 -27.43 -0.56
C LEU A 104 -10.41 -26.48 0.19
N GLU A 105 -10.84 -26.82 1.40
CA GLU A 105 -11.66 -25.94 2.23
C GLU A 105 -10.92 -24.66 2.61
N ARG A 106 -9.63 -24.75 2.95
CA ARG A 106 -8.80 -23.57 3.24
C ARG A 106 -8.73 -22.64 2.02
N LYS A 107 -8.46 -23.19 0.84
CA LYS A 107 -8.42 -22.42 -0.41
C LYS A 107 -9.78 -21.82 -0.73
N ALA A 108 -10.87 -22.57 -0.62
CA ALA A 108 -12.23 -22.09 -0.86
C ALA A 108 -12.59 -20.90 0.05
N ARG A 109 -12.20 -20.94 1.33
CA ARG A 109 -12.37 -19.81 2.26
C ARG A 109 -11.58 -18.59 1.77
N ILE A 110 -10.32 -18.75 1.37
CA ILE A 110 -9.50 -17.65 0.85
C ILE A 110 -10.13 -17.07 -0.43
N TYR A 111 -10.55 -17.90 -1.39
CA TYR A 111 -11.21 -17.43 -2.61
C TYR A 111 -12.51 -16.68 -2.33
N SER A 112 -13.33 -17.16 -1.38
CA SER A 112 -14.55 -16.46 -0.98
C SER A 112 -14.26 -15.08 -0.37
N GLN A 113 -13.16 -14.96 0.38
CA GLN A 113 -12.71 -13.68 0.95
C GLN A 113 -12.19 -12.73 -0.12
N LEU A 114 -11.41 -13.24 -1.09
CA LEU A 114 -10.90 -12.47 -2.22
C LEU A 114 -12.06 -12.00 -3.12
N GLN A 115 -13.03 -12.87 -3.41
CA GLN A 115 -14.23 -12.52 -4.19
C GLN A 115 -15.09 -11.48 -3.47
N ALA A 116 -15.15 -11.53 -2.13
CA ALA A 116 -15.81 -10.53 -1.31
C ALA A 116 -14.99 -9.21 -1.17
N GLY A 117 -13.83 -9.10 -1.81
CA GLY A 117 -12.97 -7.92 -1.78
C GLY A 117 -12.20 -7.73 -0.46
N LYS A 118 -12.09 -8.76 0.38
CA LYS A 118 -11.35 -8.73 1.64
C LYS A 118 -9.90 -9.12 1.41
N TYR A 119 -9.15 -8.23 0.78
CA TYR A 119 -7.75 -8.43 0.43
C TYR A 119 -6.81 -8.23 1.63
N ALA A 120 -7.00 -8.91 2.76
CA ALA A 120 -6.04 -9.02 3.89
C ALA A 120 -5.14 -7.80 4.25
N GLY A 121 -5.57 -6.55 4.05
CA GLY A 121 -4.77 -5.33 4.26
C GLY A 121 -4.00 -4.78 3.05
N ILE A 122 -4.05 -5.42 1.88
CA ILE A 122 -3.45 -4.98 0.62
C ILE A 122 -4.50 -4.14 -0.13
N SER A 123 -4.13 -2.93 -0.56
CA SER A 123 -5.05 -2.09 -1.34
C SER A 123 -5.25 -2.67 -2.74
N SER A 124 -6.40 -2.38 -3.36
CA SER A 124 -6.66 -2.76 -4.76
C SER A 124 -5.60 -2.23 -5.72
N ASP A 125 -4.96 -1.11 -5.36
CA ASP A 125 -3.97 -0.45 -6.19
C ASP A 125 -2.59 -1.13 -6.06
N GLN A 126 -2.22 -1.58 -4.86
CA GLN A 126 -1.02 -2.43 -4.65
C GLN A 126 -1.15 -3.78 -5.36
N LEU A 127 -2.35 -4.35 -5.38
CA LEU A 127 -2.64 -5.58 -6.15
C LEU A 127 -2.50 -5.35 -7.65
N LYS A 128 -2.97 -4.21 -8.18
CA LYS A 128 -2.81 -3.85 -9.60
C LYS A 128 -1.35 -3.57 -9.97
N GLU A 129 -0.61 -2.91 -9.09
CA GLU A 129 0.81 -2.60 -9.29
C GLU A 129 1.68 -3.88 -9.26
N GLY A 130 1.31 -4.86 -8.43
CA GLY A 130 1.92 -6.19 -8.41
C GLY A 130 1.34 -7.19 -9.41
N SER A 131 0.31 -6.82 -10.17
CA SER A 131 -0.28 -7.70 -11.18
C SER A 131 0.60 -7.71 -12.43
N ILE A 132 1.12 -8.89 -12.76
CA ILE A 132 1.91 -9.09 -13.98
C ILE A 132 0.99 -8.89 -15.19
N ASP A 133 1.33 -7.92 -16.03
CA ASP A 133 0.69 -7.71 -17.33
C ASP A 133 1.18 -8.78 -18.31
N TRP A 134 0.34 -9.80 -18.53
CA TRP A 134 0.66 -10.92 -19.42
C TRP A 134 0.75 -10.51 -20.89
N ASP A 135 0.00 -9.49 -21.31
CA ASP A 135 0.03 -8.99 -22.69
C ASP A 135 1.36 -8.28 -22.95
N ARG A 136 1.82 -7.47 -21.98
CA ARG A 136 3.16 -6.87 -22.03
C ARG A 136 4.27 -7.91 -21.96
N LYS A 137 4.14 -8.93 -21.11
CA LYS A 137 5.14 -10.01 -20.98
C LYS A 137 5.26 -10.84 -22.25
N LEU A 138 4.15 -11.12 -22.93
CA LEU A 138 4.11 -11.79 -24.23
C LEU A 138 4.78 -10.94 -25.31
N ALA A 139 4.51 -9.63 -25.34
CA ALA A 139 5.14 -8.72 -26.29
C ALA A 139 6.65 -8.56 -26.05
N GLU A 140 7.09 -8.53 -24.78
CA GLU A 140 8.52 -8.48 -24.42
C GLU A 140 9.24 -9.78 -24.84
N ALA A 141 8.63 -10.94 -24.61
CA ALA A 141 9.18 -12.22 -25.05
C ALA A 141 9.32 -12.30 -26.57
N GLN A 142 8.38 -11.72 -27.34
CA GLN A 142 8.49 -11.63 -28.79
C GLN A 142 9.59 -10.66 -29.26
N ASN A 143 9.77 -9.54 -28.57
CA ASN A 143 10.84 -8.58 -28.88
C ASN A 143 12.23 -9.10 -28.50
N ARG A 144 12.36 -9.93 -27.47
CA ARG A 144 13.61 -10.64 -27.11
C ARG A 144 14.03 -11.67 -28.16
N ASN A 145 13.09 -12.16 -28.98
CA ASN A 145 13.38 -13.04 -30.12
C ASN A 145 13.72 -12.27 -31.43
N SER A 146 13.82 -10.94 -31.38
CA SER A 146 14.35 -10.14 -32.49
C SER A 146 15.89 -10.21 -32.48
N PRO A 147 16.58 -10.46 -33.62
CA PRO A 147 18.02 -10.78 -33.63
C PRO A 147 18.99 -9.63 -33.28
N HIS A 148 18.52 -8.50 -32.76
CA HIS A 148 19.30 -7.25 -32.74
C HIS A 148 19.39 -6.51 -31.39
N HIS A 149 19.19 -7.19 -30.26
CA HIS A 149 19.50 -6.59 -28.96
C HIS A 149 20.39 -7.52 -28.13
N PHE A 150 21.69 -7.48 -28.45
CA PHE A 150 22.73 -7.83 -27.50
C PHE A 150 22.86 -6.64 -26.54
N ASP A 151 22.11 -6.68 -25.44
CA ASP A 151 22.55 -6.05 -24.21
C ASP A 151 22.97 -7.20 -23.30
N GLU A 152 24.28 -7.31 -23.12
CA GLU A 152 24.90 -8.20 -22.16
C GLU A 152 24.37 -7.78 -20.78
N GLU A 153 23.75 -8.73 -20.06
CA GLU A 153 23.76 -8.92 -18.60
C GLU A 153 22.46 -9.65 -18.20
N ASP A 154 22.63 -10.88 -17.73
CA ASP A 154 21.66 -11.73 -17.03
C ASP A 154 20.53 -12.40 -17.84
N VAL A 155 20.92 -13.27 -18.77
CA VAL A 155 20.09 -14.41 -19.15
C VAL A 155 20.94 -15.68 -19.06
N THR A 156 20.97 -16.29 -17.89
CA THR A 156 21.21 -17.75 -17.77
C THR A 156 20.06 -18.45 -18.48
N SER A 157 20.12 -18.43 -19.81
CA SER A 157 19.27 -19.22 -20.67
C SER A 157 19.62 -20.66 -20.34
N SER A 158 18.75 -21.32 -19.58
CA SER A 158 18.69 -22.76 -19.38
C SER A 158 18.35 -23.48 -20.69
N ALA A 159 19.14 -23.21 -21.74
CA ALA A 159 19.33 -24.16 -22.82
C ALA A 159 20.27 -25.20 -22.22
N GLY A 160 19.74 -26.40 -21.96
CA GLY A 160 20.44 -27.47 -21.26
C GLY A 160 21.92 -27.51 -21.62
N VAL A 161 22.76 -27.33 -20.60
CA VAL A 161 24.20 -27.50 -20.76
C VAL A 161 24.38 -28.93 -21.29
N GLU A 162 24.98 -29.08 -22.47
CA GLU A 162 25.34 -30.38 -23.05
C GLU A 162 26.25 -31.11 -22.05
N GLY A 163 25.67 -31.87 -21.12
CA GLY A 163 26.37 -32.48 -20.00
C GLY A 163 25.61 -32.60 -18.69
N ASP A 164 24.43 -31.99 -18.53
CA ASP A 164 23.67 -32.12 -17.28
C ASP A 164 23.04 -33.52 -17.13
N PRO A 165 23.36 -34.28 -16.06
CA PRO A 165 22.77 -35.60 -15.85
C PRO A 165 21.29 -35.50 -15.48
N GLU A 166 20.46 -36.33 -16.10
CA GLU A 166 19.06 -36.52 -15.71
C GLU A 166 18.97 -37.31 -14.42
N ILE A 167 18.29 -36.75 -13.40
CA ILE A 167 18.16 -37.36 -12.07
C ILE A 167 16.68 -37.55 -11.75
N GLU A 168 16.37 -38.63 -11.04
CA GLU A 168 15.03 -38.91 -10.52
C GLU A 168 14.84 -38.17 -9.20
N TYR A 169 13.84 -37.30 -9.12
CA TYR A 169 13.46 -36.59 -7.90
C TYR A 169 11.98 -36.79 -7.57
N VAL A 170 11.62 -36.59 -6.31
CA VAL A 170 10.24 -36.66 -5.83
C VAL A 170 9.68 -35.24 -5.80
N ASP A 171 8.72 -34.97 -6.69
CA ASP A 171 7.98 -33.70 -6.76
C ASP A 171 7.14 -33.49 -5.47
N GLU A 172 6.68 -32.27 -5.21
CA GLU A 172 5.87 -31.87 -4.05
C GLU A 172 4.60 -32.73 -3.86
N PHE A 173 4.14 -33.35 -4.94
CA PHE A 173 2.99 -34.23 -4.99
C PHE A 173 3.32 -35.70 -4.69
N GLY A 174 4.56 -36.02 -4.30
CA GLY A 174 5.01 -37.38 -4.03
C GLY A 174 5.18 -38.24 -5.28
N ARG A 175 5.22 -37.63 -6.47
CA ARG A 175 5.41 -38.32 -7.76
C ARG A 175 6.89 -38.30 -8.12
N THR A 176 7.42 -39.43 -8.57
CA THR A 176 8.78 -39.53 -9.10
C THR A 176 8.82 -38.96 -10.52
N ARG A 177 9.65 -37.94 -10.77
CA ARG A 177 9.87 -37.33 -12.09
C ARG A 177 11.35 -37.33 -12.41
N LYS A 178 11.67 -37.34 -13.71
CA LYS A 178 13.05 -37.16 -14.21
C LYS A 178 13.19 -35.74 -14.75
N ALA A 179 14.23 -35.05 -14.32
CA ALA A 179 14.62 -33.74 -14.84
C ALA A 179 16.15 -33.61 -14.78
N PRO A 180 16.76 -32.73 -15.58
CA PRO A 180 18.18 -32.41 -15.45
C PRO A 180 18.47 -31.80 -14.08
N LEU A 181 19.68 -32.06 -13.56
CA LEU A 181 20.12 -31.60 -12.24
C LEU A 181 19.88 -30.10 -12.00
N SER A 182 20.06 -29.27 -13.04
CA SER A 182 19.93 -27.81 -13.00
C SER A 182 18.48 -27.31 -12.90
N GLU A 183 17.48 -28.10 -13.33
CA GLU A 183 16.06 -27.73 -13.27
C GLU A 183 15.39 -28.16 -11.96
N ILE A 184 16.03 -29.04 -11.19
CA ILE A 184 15.48 -29.56 -9.94
C ILE A 184 15.66 -28.50 -8.83
N PRO A 185 14.58 -28.05 -8.17
CA PRO A 185 14.69 -27.16 -7.02
C PRO A 185 15.59 -27.75 -5.95
N ARG A 186 16.45 -26.91 -5.35
CA ARG A 186 17.44 -27.33 -4.33
C ARG A 186 16.83 -28.13 -3.17
N ASP A 187 15.60 -27.78 -2.77
CA ASP A 187 14.84 -28.45 -1.71
C ASP A 187 14.41 -29.88 -2.07
N LEU A 188 14.26 -30.17 -3.37
CA LEU A 188 13.86 -31.47 -3.91
C LEU A 188 15.05 -32.27 -4.46
N LEU A 189 16.24 -31.68 -4.42
CA LEU A 189 17.46 -32.29 -4.91
C LEU A 189 17.90 -33.43 -3.97
N PRO A 190 18.33 -34.60 -4.48
CA PRO A 190 18.86 -35.64 -3.62
C PRO A 190 20.12 -35.17 -2.89
N VAL A 191 20.32 -35.69 -1.68
CA VAL A 191 21.46 -35.34 -0.80
C VAL A 191 22.82 -35.59 -1.46
N GLU A 192 22.89 -36.57 -2.36
CA GLU A 192 24.09 -36.93 -3.12
C GLU A 192 24.55 -35.80 -4.06
N TYR A 193 23.62 -34.95 -4.50
CA TYR A 193 23.86 -33.85 -5.43
C TYR A 193 23.83 -32.47 -4.76
N GLY A 194 23.86 -32.41 -3.43
CA GLY A 194 23.93 -31.15 -2.68
C GLY A 194 22.57 -30.54 -2.32
N GLY A 195 21.48 -31.30 -2.42
CA GLY A 195 20.22 -30.92 -1.81
C GLY A 195 20.38 -30.72 -0.31
N ASP A 196 19.55 -29.84 0.26
CA ASP A 196 19.68 -29.36 1.64
C ASP A 196 19.77 -30.54 2.62
N LYS A 197 21.01 -30.92 2.94
CA LYS A 197 21.32 -31.65 4.16
C LYS A 197 20.80 -30.74 5.27
N GLN A 198 19.88 -31.26 6.09
CA GLN A 198 19.76 -30.75 7.46
C GLN A 198 21.19 -30.66 7.96
N VAL A 199 21.65 -29.44 8.19
CA VAL A 199 23.03 -29.11 8.50
C VAL A 199 23.39 -29.88 9.76
N GLU A 200 23.93 -31.09 9.60
CA GLU A 200 24.79 -31.64 10.63
C GLU A 200 25.94 -30.65 10.72
N GLU A 201 25.94 -29.97 11.86
CA GLU A 201 26.88 -29.01 12.36
C GLU A 201 28.31 -29.52 12.10
N VAL A 202 28.82 -29.25 10.90
CA VAL A 202 30.24 -29.38 10.62
C VAL A 202 30.87 -28.33 11.50
N GLU A 203 31.57 -28.78 12.54
CA GLU A 203 32.52 -28.00 13.34
C GLU A 203 33.62 -27.45 12.41
N GLY A 204 33.24 -26.51 11.55
CA GLY A 204 34.14 -25.73 10.74
C GLY A 204 34.90 -24.86 11.71
N GLU A 205 36.17 -25.19 11.90
CA GLU A 205 37.19 -24.39 12.55
C GLU A 205 36.89 -22.91 12.34
N ASN A 206 36.67 -22.18 13.44
CA ASN A 206 36.34 -20.76 13.46
C ASN A 206 37.49 -19.93 12.88
N ASN A 207 37.66 -19.96 11.56
CA ASN A 207 38.54 -19.07 10.78
C ASN A 207 37.90 -17.68 10.63
N ALA A 208 37.24 -17.20 11.68
CA ALA A 208 36.81 -15.82 11.78
C ALA A 208 38.06 -14.97 12.06
N ILE A 209 38.61 -14.37 11.02
CA ILE A 209 39.68 -13.39 11.14
C ILE A 209 39.04 -12.13 11.76
N TYR A 210 39.13 -12.01 13.09
CA TYR A 210 38.78 -10.78 13.79
C TYR A 210 39.87 -9.75 13.53
N GLY A 211 39.65 -8.87 12.54
CA GLY A 211 40.47 -7.66 12.40
C GLY A 211 40.39 -6.80 13.68
N PRO A 212 41.39 -5.94 13.95
CA PRO A 212 41.33 -5.05 15.10
C PRO A 212 40.11 -4.14 14.97
N SER A 213 39.09 -4.41 15.79
CA SER A 213 37.83 -3.67 15.82
C SER A 213 38.01 -2.33 16.54
N THR A 214 38.78 -1.43 15.93
CA THR A 214 39.15 -0.13 16.52
C THR A 214 38.02 0.88 16.53
N SER A 215 36.91 0.60 15.83
CA SER A 215 35.72 1.45 15.86
C SER A 215 34.48 0.62 15.55
N PHE A 216 33.74 0.26 16.59
CA PHE A 216 32.34 -0.11 16.42
C PHE A 216 31.54 1.19 16.30
N PRO A 217 30.59 1.31 15.36
CA PRO A 217 29.69 2.45 15.34
C PRO A 217 28.88 2.47 16.64
N VAL A 218 29.30 3.30 17.59
CA VAL A 218 28.55 3.57 18.81
C VAL A 218 27.41 4.50 18.43
N TYR A 219 26.19 4.13 18.80
CA TYR A 219 25.03 4.96 18.55
C TYR A 219 25.12 6.28 19.33
N ASP A 220 25.21 7.40 18.60
CA ASP A 220 25.20 8.75 19.16
C ASP A 220 23.77 9.34 19.12
N PRO A 221 23.02 9.34 20.25
CA PRO A 221 21.66 9.86 20.29
C PRO A 221 21.56 11.38 20.04
N THR A 222 22.68 12.09 20.18
CA THR A 222 22.76 13.54 20.00
C THR A 222 22.73 13.93 18.52
N ALA A 223 23.28 13.10 17.62
CA ALA A 223 23.26 13.33 16.18
C ALA A 223 21.81 13.34 15.65
N HIS A 224 21.02 12.33 16.05
CA HIS A 224 19.60 12.26 15.69
C HIS A 224 18.75 13.38 16.31
N ARG A 225 19.12 13.87 17.50
CA ARG A 225 18.43 15.01 18.12
C ARG A 225 18.68 16.30 17.33
N ARG A 226 19.90 16.53 16.83
CA ARG A 226 20.24 17.70 16.00
C ARG A 226 19.54 17.65 14.66
N GLU A 227 19.60 16.51 13.97
CA GLU A 227 18.92 16.32 12.68
C GLU A 227 17.40 16.53 12.82
N ARG A 228 16.81 16.02 13.90
CA ARG A 228 15.40 16.20 14.20
C ARG A 228 15.06 17.67 14.48
N ALA A 229 15.89 18.38 15.24
CA ALA A 229 15.72 19.80 15.51
C ALA A 229 15.79 20.63 14.21
N GLU A 230 16.80 20.40 13.37
CA GLU A 230 16.94 21.07 12.06
C GLU A 230 15.74 20.78 11.13
N ARG A 231 15.20 19.57 11.19
CA ARG A 231 13.99 19.19 10.42
C ARG A 231 12.70 19.75 11.02
N GLU A 232 12.68 20.06 12.30
CA GLU A 232 11.57 20.71 13.00
C GLU A 232 11.62 22.24 12.81
N GLU A 233 12.82 22.83 12.71
CA GLU A 233 13.04 24.25 12.37
C GLU A 233 12.59 24.61 10.95
N LYS A 234 12.62 23.64 10.02
CA LYS A 234 11.91 23.75 8.74
C LYS A 234 10.42 23.78 9.02
N LYS A 235 9.87 24.99 9.22
CA LYS A 235 8.47 25.29 9.56
C LYS A 235 7.50 24.43 8.74
N LYS A 236 7.03 23.33 9.33
CA LYS A 236 6.03 22.44 8.71
C LYS A 236 4.67 23.08 8.86
N HIS A 237 4.32 23.98 7.94
CA HIS A 237 2.96 24.46 7.85
C HIS A 237 2.02 23.33 7.43
N PHE A 238 0.80 23.40 7.94
CA PHE A 238 -0.21 22.41 7.63
C PHE A 238 -0.59 22.49 6.15
N ASN A 239 -0.35 21.41 5.41
CA ASN A 239 -0.65 21.31 3.99
C ASN A 239 -2.03 20.72 3.78
N LEU A 240 -2.92 21.56 3.27
CA LEU A 240 -4.34 21.24 3.14
C LEU A 240 -4.66 20.21 2.05
N GLY A 241 -3.76 20.01 1.09
CA GLY A 241 -3.94 19.01 0.03
C GLY A 241 -3.90 17.57 0.55
N PHE A 242 -3.30 17.31 1.72
CA PHE A 242 -3.17 15.97 2.28
C PHE A 242 -4.35 15.55 3.18
N GLU A 243 -5.28 16.46 3.48
CA GLU A 243 -6.33 16.20 4.45
C GLU A 243 -7.70 15.95 3.80
N ASN A 244 -8.15 14.69 3.84
CA ASN A 244 -9.37 14.26 3.15
C ASN A 244 -10.66 14.36 3.98
N ARG A 245 -10.62 14.85 5.24
CA ARG A 245 -11.85 14.94 6.07
C ARG A 245 -12.61 16.23 5.77
N TYR A 246 -13.94 16.16 5.87
CA TYR A 246 -14.83 17.31 5.74
C TYR A 246 -14.44 18.44 6.70
N ARG A 247 -14.21 19.64 6.14
CA ARG A 247 -13.94 20.86 6.90
C ARG A 247 -15.27 21.54 7.24
N GLY A 248 -15.34 22.20 8.40
CA GLY A 248 -16.52 22.98 8.80
C GLY A 248 -16.66 24.29 8.02
N ALA A 249 -17.82 24.95 8.16
CA ALA A 249 -18.16 26.19 7.44
C ALA A 249 -17.25 27.40 7.76
N ALA A 250 -16.52 27.37 8.88
CA ALA A 250 -15.57 28.42 9.27
C ALA A 250 -14.12 28.11 8.88
N PHE A 251 -13.91 27.16 7.96
CA PHE A 251 -12.58 26.77 7.52
C PHE A 251 -11.98 27.79 6.54
N TYR A 252 -10.75 28.23 6.80
CA TYR A 252 -10.00 29.18 5.96
C TYR A 252 -8.64 28.58 5.55
N LYS A 253 -8.34 28.60 4.25
CA LYS A 253 -7.08 28.12 3.67
C LYS A 253 -6.08 29.26 3.56
N PHE A 254 -4.97 29.16 4.29
CA PHE A 254 -3.85 30.08 4.15
C PHE A 254 -3.02 29.78 2.90
N ALA A 255 -2.35 30.83 2.39
CA ALA A 255 -1.33 30.70 1.37
C ALA A 255 -0.13 29.86 1.84
N GLU A 256 0.59 29.28 0.87
CA GLU A 256 1.79 28.49 1.13
C GLU A 256 3.00 29.38 1.43
N GLY A 257 3.06 30.58 0.85
CA GLY A 257 4.09 31.58 1.13
C GLY A 257 4.00 32.14 2.55
N GLU A 258 5.14 32.26 3.24
CA GLU A 258 5.19 32.77 4.62
C GLU A 258 4.67 34.21 4.73
N ASP A 259 5.02 35.08 3.78
CA ASP A 259 4.67 36.50 3.84
C ASP A 259 3.18 36.72 3.64
N GLU A 260 2.59 36.07 2.63
CA GLU A 260 1.15 36.10 2.38
C GLU A 260 0.36 35.48 3.53
N ARG A 261 0.87 34.40 4.13
CA ARG A 261 0.26 33.80 5.32
C ARG A 261 0.27 34.77 6.50
N ARG A 262 1.38 35.48 6.73
CA ARG A 262 1.49 36.46 7.83
C ARG A 262 0.51 37.61 7.63
N THR A 263 0.37 38.13 6.41
CA THR A 263 -0.61 39.19 6.11
C THR A 263 -2.04 38.70 6.29
N GLN A 264 -2.38 37.49 5.81
CA GLN A 264 -3.69 36.87 6.02
C GLN A 264 -4.00 36.64 7.51
N MET A 265 -3.02 36.19 8.29
CA MET A 265 -3.15 36.05 9.74
C MET A 265 -3.40 37.40 10.43
N GLY A 266 -2.73 38.46 9.98
CA GLY A 266 -2.95 39.83 10.47
C GLY A 266 -4.37 40.32 10.16
N GLN A 267 -4.84 40.13 8.92
CA GLN A 267 -6.21 40.50 8.51
C GLN A 267 -7.27 39.75 9.31
N LEU A 268 -7.08 38.43 9.51
CA LEU A 268 -8.03 37.63 10.29
C LEU A 268 -8.09 38.11 11.75
N LYS A 269 -6.95 38.49 12.33
CA LYS A 269 -6.90 39.08 13.66
C LYS A 269 -7.67 40.40 13.73
N GLN A 270 -7.50 41.30 12.75
CA GLN A 270 -8.24 42.56 12.68
C GLN A 270 -9.74 42.34 12.61
N LEU A 271 -10.21 41.45 11.70
CA LEU A 271 -11.63 41.10 11.60
C LEU A 271 -12.17 40.51 12.91
N ARG A 272 -11.37 39.68 13.60
CA ARG A 272 -11.75 39.15 14.91
C ARG A 272 -11.93 40.28 15.91
N ASP A 273 -10.97 41.19 16.02
CA ASP A 273 -11.01 42.31 16.96
C ASP A 273 -12.22 43.23 16.67
N GLU A 274 -12.51 43.51 15.40
CA GLU A 274 -13.71 44.24 14.98
C GLU A 274 -15.01 43.54 15.38
N THR A 275 -15.12 42.23 15.13
CA THR A 275 -16.33 41.47 15.51
C THR A 275 -16.52 41.38 17.02
N VAL A 276 -15.43 41.30 17.79
CA VAL A 276 -15.47 41.34 19.26
C VAL A 276 -15.95 42.71 19.72
N ALA A 277 -15.37 43.79 19.21
CA ALA A 277 -15.78 45.15 19.55
C ALA A 277 -17.26 45.42 19.20
N GLN A 278 -17.75 44.94 18.05
CA GLN A 278 -19.16 45.07 17.67
C GLN A 278 -20.10 44.28 18.60
N ARG A 279 -19.69 43.09 19.04
CA ARG A 279 -20.47 42.29 19.99
C ARG A 279 -20.54 42.96 21.35
N GLU A 280 -19.41 43.47 21.83
CA GLU A 280 -19.33 44.22 23.10
C GLU A 280 -20.20 45.49 23.03
N ALA A 281 -20.10 46.27 21.95
CA ALA A 281 -20.91 47.47 21.76
C ALA A 281 -22.42 47.16 21.73
N ARG A 282 -22.84 46.07 21.07
CA ARG A 282 -24.24 45.63 21.08
C ARG A 282 -24.68 45.19 22.47
N SER A 283 -23.87 44.39 23.16
CA SER A 283 -24.20 43.93 24.52
C SER A 283 -24.37 45.09 25.51
N LEU A 284 -23.48 46.08 25.45
CA LEU A 284 -23.57 47.29 26.29
C LEU A 284 -24.79 48.16 25.92
N GLY A 285 -25.15 48.23 24.64
CA GLY A 285 -26.37 48.91 24.19
C GLY A 285 -27.63 48.25 24.73
N GLU A 286 -27.72 46.92 24.64
CA GLU A 286 -28.84 46.15 25.19
C GLU A 286 -28.94 46.25 26.72
N GLU A 287 -27.82 46.29 27.44
CA GLU A 287 -27.81 46.50 28.89
C GLU A 287 -28.33 47.88 29.28
N ARG A 288 -27.88 48.93 28.60
CA ARG A 288 -28.38 50.30 28.82
C ARG A 288 -29.88 50.41 28.55
N GLU A 289 -30.37 49.81 27.47
CA GLU A 289 -31.80 49.80 27.14
C GLU A 289 -32.63 49.03 28.19
N ARG A 290 -32.11 47.91 28.72
CA ARG A 290 -32.77 47.18 29.81
C ARG A 290 -32.84 47.98 31.10
N ASP A 291 -31.79 48.73 31.43
CA ASP A 291 -31.75 49.56 32.63
C ASP A 291 -32.69 50.77 32.52
N GLU A 292 -32.83 51.36 31.33
CA GLU A 292 -33.82 52.42 31.06
C GLU A 292 -35.26 51.90 31.17
N ARG A 293 -35.55 50.68 30.69
CA ARG A 293 -36.88 50.06 30.83
C ARG A 293 -37.23 49.66 32.27
N ARG A 294 -36.26 49.58 33.17
CA ARG A 294 -36.44 49.20 34.59
C ARG A 294 -36.66 50.39 35.52
N ARG A 295 -36.37 51.61 35.06
CA ARG A 295 -36.61 52.86 35.81
C ARG A 295 -37.98 53.42 35.47
#